data_AF-A0A2T1D0R8-F1
#
_entry.id   AF-A0A2T1D0R8-F1
#
_cell.length_a   1.000
_cell.length_b   1.000
_cell.length_c   1.000
_cell.angle_alpha   90.00
_cell.angle_beta   90.00
_cell.angle_gamma   90.00
#
_symmetry.space_group_name_H-M   'P 1'
#
loop_
_entity.id
_entity.type
_entity.pdbx_description
1 polymer ?
#
loop_
_entity_poly.entity_id
_entity_poly.type
_entity_poly.pdbx_seq_one_letter_code
_entity_poly.pdbx_strand_id
1 'polypeptide(L)' 'MKPIKKRIVTDESMQPLAVIIDYQDWQAIEKILENYQQQQDTDSDLAAYAGVIQLTVDPLEYQQQIRDEWS' A
#
# COMPACT_ATOMS: atom_id res chain seq x y z
N MET A 1 23.54 -7.66 -1.50
CA MET A 1 22.47 -7.96 -0.52
C MET A 1 22.45 -9.46 -0.26
N LYS A 2 22.30 -9.89 0.99
CA LYS A 2 22.03 -11.30 1.28
C LYS A 2 20.62 -11.64 0.79
N PRO A 3 20.37 -12.86 0.29
CA PRO A 3 19.01 -13.28 -0.07
C PRO A 3 18.15 -13.32 1.20
N ILE A 4 17.11 -12.48 1.27
CA ILE A 4 16.15 -12.50 2.37
C ILE A 4 15.20 -13.67 2.16
N LYS A 5 15.14 -14.57 3.15
CA LYS A 5 14.24 -15.72 3.07
C LYS A 5 12.85 -15.28 3.55
N LYS A 6 11.85 -15.45 2.69
CA LYS A 6 10.46 -15.17 3.00
C LYS A 6 9.57 -16.36 2.68
N ARG A 7 8.55 -16.57 3.50
CA ARG A 7 7.51 -17.56 3.27
C ARG A 7 6.18 -16.82 3.13
N ILE A 8 5.53 -16.99 2.00
CA ILE A 8 4.18 -16.46 1.77
C ILE A 8 3.20 -17.49 2.31
N VAL A 9 2.30 -17.04 3.18
CA VAL A 9 1.19 -17.83 3.72
C VAL A 9 -0.03 -17.47 2.88
N THR A 10 -0.62 -18.47 2.26
CA THR A 10 -1.86 -18.34 1.49
C THR A 10 -3.04 -18.89 2.26
N ASP A 11 -4.24 -18.39 1.96
CA ASP A 11 -5.50 -18.92 2.46
C ASP A 11 -5.96 -20.17 1.68
N GLU A 12 -7.16 -20.64 1.99
CA GLU A 12 -7.79 -21.82 1.36
C GLU A 12 -8.07 -21.62 -0.14
N SER A 13 -8.18 -20.37 -0.60
CA SER A 13 -8.37 -20.00 -2.00
C SER A 13 -7.04 -19.71 -2.72
N MET A 14 -5.89 -20.09 -2.11
CA MET A 14 -4.54 -19.82 -2.62
C MET A 14 -4.22 -18.32 -2.76
N GLN A 15 -4.96 -17.44 -2.07
CA GLN A 15 -4.69 -16.01 -2.05
C GLN A 15 -3.67 -15.68 -0.95
N PRO A 16 -2.68 -14.80 -1.22
CA PRO A 16 -1.66 -14.47 -0.25
C PRO A 16 -2.26 -13.65 0.90
N LEU A 17 -2.15 -14.16 2.12
CA LEU A 17 -2.66 -13.51 3.33
C LEU A 17 -1.55 -12.82 4.13
N ALA A 18 -0.40 -13.49 4.27
CA ALA A 18 0.69 -12.98 5.09
C ALA A 18 2.06 -13.37 4.55
N VAL A 19 3.09 -12.64 4.97
CA VAL A 19 4.49 -12.98 4.69
C VAL A 19 5.22 -13.14 6.01
N ILE A 20 5.83 -14.31 6.20
CA ILE A 20 6.67 -14.61 7.36
C ILE A 20 8.13 -14.45 6.95
N ILE A 21 8.87 -13.64 7.71
CA ILE A 21 10.28 -13.35 7.51
C ILE A 21 10.98 -13.59 8.85
N ASP A 22 12.19 -14.15 8.82
CA ASP A 22 13.01 -14.27 10.02
C ASP A 22 13.32 -12.88 10.60
N TYR A 23 13.33 -12.78 11.92
CA TYR A 23 13.46 -11.48 12.59
C TYR A 23 14.77 -10.74 12.25
N GLN A 24 15.87 -11.48 12.06
CA GLN A 24 17.16 -10.89 11.68
C GLN A 24 17.11 -10.27 10.27
N ASP A 25 16.41 -10.94 9.36
CA ASP A 25 16.20 -10.47 8.00
C ASP A 25 15.25 -9.26 7.99
N TRP A 26 14.22 -9.26 8.85
CA TRP A 26 13.34 -8.11 9.06
C TRP A 26 14.13 -6.87 9.51
N GLN A 27 14.98 -7.00 10.54
CA GLN A 27 15.81 -5.88 11.00
C GLN A 27 16.77 -5.35 9.91
N ALA A 28 17.26 -6.23 9.03
CA ALA A 28 18.10 -5.81 7.91
C ALA A 28 17.29 -5.02 6.87
N ILE A 29 16.06 -5.43 6.57
CA ILE A 29 15.14 -4.70 5.69
C ILE A 29 14.82 -3.33 6.27
N GLU A 30 14.49 -3.25 7.57
CA GLU A 30 14.17 -2.00 8.26
C GLU A 30 15.27 -0.95 8.11
N LYS A 31 16.53 -1.34 8.36
CA LYS A 31 17.70 -0.46 8.16
C LYS A 31 17.88 -0.02 6.71
N ILE A 32 17.56 -0.89 5.75
CA ILE A 32 17.60 -0.52 4.33
C ILE A 32 16.52 0.53 4.06
N LEU A 33 15.28 0.30 4.51
CA LEU A 33 14.16 1.21 4.29
C LEU A 33 14.38 2.58 4.93
N GLU A 34 14.93 2.66 6.14
CA GLU A 34 15.28 3.93 6.77
C GLU A 34 16.24 4.76 5.91
N ASN A 35 17.28 4.13 5.36
CA ASN A 35 18.23 4.81 4.48
C ASN A 35 17.58 5.28 3.18
N TYR A 36 16.63 4.50 2.62
CA TYR A 36 15.88 4.90 1.43
C TYR A 36 14.90 6.05 1.72
N GLN A 37 14.26 6.07 2.88
CA GLN A 37 13.28 7.09 3.24
C GLN A 37 13.97 8.46 3.42
N GLN A 38 15.16 8.48 4.02
CA GLN A 38 16.01 9.68 4.09
C GLN A 38 16.44 10.21 2.71
N GLN A 39 16.44 9.35 1.68
CA GLN A 39 16.74 9.75 0.30
C GLN A 39 15.48 10.18 -0.49
N GLN A 40 14.28 9.82 -0.04
CA GLN A 40 13.00 10.06 -0.74
C GLN A 40 12.21 11.28 -0.25
N ASP A 41 12.63 11.93 0.84
CA ASP A 41 11.99 13.17 1.34
C ASP A 41 12.01 14.34 0.33
N THR A 42 12.72 14.23 -0.80
CA THR A 42 12.71 15.22 -1.87
C THR A 42 11.63 15.00 -2.95
N ASP A 43 10.99 13.83 -3.02
CA ASP A 43 10.10 13.45 -4.16
C ASP A 43 8.67 13.08 -3.74
N SER A 44 8.36 13.19 -2.44
CA SER A 44 7.04 12.83 -1.88
C SER A 44 6.11 14.02 -1.70
N ASP A 45 6.25 15.08 -2.51
CA ASP A 45 5.34 16.23 -2.44
C ASP A 45 4.00 15.89 -3.11
N LEU A 46 3.07 15.37 -2.29
CA LEU A 46 1.70 15.10 -2.72
C LEU A 46 0.94 16.38 -3.11
N ALA A 47 1.45 17.57 -2.77
CA ALA A 47 0.83 18.83 -3.16
C ALA A 47 0.82 19.03 -4.68
N ALA A 48 1.77 18.43 -5.42
CA ALA A 48 1.77 18.44 -6.88
C ALA A 48 0.51 17.81 -7.51
N TYR A 49 -0.19 16.94 -6.76
CA TYR A 49 -1.39 16.24 -7.21
C TYR A 49 -2.68 16.83 -6.63
N ALA A 50 -2.59 17.91 -5.84
CA ALA A 50 -3.76 18.58 -5.29
C ALA A 50 -4.63 19.16 -6.43
N GLY A 51 -5.93 18.82 -6.43
CA GLY A 51 -6.88 19.28 -7.44
C GLY A 51 -6.76 18.59 -8.81
N VAL A 52 -5.89 17.59 -8.97
CA VAL A 52 -5.75 16.82 -10.22
C VAL A 52 -6.85 15.77 -10.39
N ILE A 53 -7.55 15.40 -9.30
CA ILE A 53 -8.64 14.43 -9.37
C ILE A 53 -9.80 15.03 -10.17
N GLN A 54 -9.99 14.51 -11.37
CA GLN A 54 -11.17 14.76 -12.20
C GLN A 54 -12.18 13.65 -11.93
N LEU A 55 -13.22 13.96 -11.17
CA LEU A 55 -14.30 13.03 -10.93
C LEU A 55 -15.18 12.92 -12.17
N THR A 56 -15.48 11.69 -12.58
CA THR A 56 -16.37 11.39 -13.72
C THR A 56 -17.85 11.42 -13.34
N VAL A 57 -18.14 11.33 -12.04
CA VAL A 57 -19.50 11.30 -11.47
C VAL A 57 -19.53 12.30 -10.32
N ASP A 58 -20.67 12.97 -10.16
CA ASP A 58 -20.88 13.84 -9.00
C ASP A 58 -20.83 12.99 -7.70
N PRO A 59 -20.03 13.39 -6.69
CA PRO A 59 -19.89 12.63 -5.45
C PRO A 59 -21.22 12.34 -4.75
N LEU A 60 -22.15 13.30 -4.76
CA LEU A 60 -23.43 13.18 -4.07
C LEU A 60 -24.35 12.22 -4.81
N GLU A 61 -24.36 12.27 -6.14
CA GLU A 61 -25.10 11.30 -6.96
C GLU A 61 -24.58 9.87 -6.75
N TYR A 62 -23.26 9.69 -6.75
CA TYR A 62 -22.66 8.38 -6.50
C TYR A 62 -23.01 7.85 -5.10
N GLN A 63 -22.96 8.71 -4.07
CA GLN A 63 -23.35 8.31 -2.71
C GLN A 63 -24.82 7.89 -2.61
N GLN A 64 -25.72 8.58 -3.32
CA GLN A 64 -27.13 8.21 -3.36
C GLN A 64 -27.34 6.86 -4.04
N GLN A 65 -26.71 6.63 -5.20
CA GLN A 65 -26.78 5.35 -5.91
C GLN A 65 -26.37 4.17 -5.03
N ILE A 66 -25.19 4.27 -4.39
CA ILE A 66 -24.70 3.20 -3.50
C ILE A 66 -25.65 2.96 -2.33
N ARG A 67 -26.25 4.01 -1.76
CA ARG A 67 -27.21 3.86 -0.66
C ARG A 67 -28.48 3.16 -1.12
N ASP A 68 -28.98 3.50 -2.31
CA ASP A 68 -30.21 2.95 -2.86
C ASP A 68 -30.00 1.49 -3.34
N GLU A 69 -28.79 1.11 -3.75
CA GLU A 69 -28.42 -0.28 -4.08
C GLU A 69 -28.48 -1.23 -2.87
N TRP A 70 -28.38 -0.70 -1.65
CA TRP A 70 -28.37 -1.48 -0.40
C TRP A 70 -29.73 -1.48 0.32
N SER A 71 -30.75 -0.80 -0.24
CA SER A 71 -32.14 -0.80 0.27
C SER A 71 -32.98 -1.88 -0.40
#